data_AF-A0A3D4X9X3-F1
#
_entry.id   AF-A0A3D4X9X3-F1
#
_cell.length_a   1.000
_cell.length_b   1.000
_cell.length_c   1.000
_cell.angle_alpha   90.00
_cell.angle_beta   90.00
_cell.angle_gamma   90.00
#
_symmetry.space_group_name_H-M   'P 1'
#
loop_
_entity.id
_entity.type
_entity.pdbx_description
1 polymer ?
#
loop_
_entity_poly.entity_id
_entity_poly.type
_entity_poly.pdbx_seq_one_letter_code
_entity_poly.pdbx_strand_id
1 'polypeptide(L)'
;MTKMTKEDALIREIFEPGRKGTQALASAVREAGKLLFEERVAMDDILVTKDIYPVVARQLGKDSRNIARQVERLANQCWDGMDEEQKKRYIGKELKDIRAPKDVIFYLAFYVRFRQGFYRVLEKEPGLLFGKRDS
;
A
#
# COMPACT_ATOMS: atom_id res chain seq x y z
N MET A 1 15.61 15.77 10.30
CA MET A 1 15.92 14.35 9.98
C MET A 1 14.61 13.59 9.86
N THR A 2 14.16 13.29 8.64
CA THR A 2 12.97 12.47 8.42
C THR A 2 13.30 11.05 8.86
N LYS A 3 12.73 10.62 9.98
CA LYS A 3 12.95 9.28 10.54
C LYS A 3 12.53 8.24 9.49
N MET A 4 13.45 7.36 9.09
CA MET A 4 13.15 6.28 8.14
C MET A 4 12.06 5.39 8.72
N THR A 5 11.00 5.18 7.96
CA THR A 5 9.83 4.41 8.43
C THR A 5 9.84 2.97 7.91
N LYS A 6 8.97 2.14 8.47
CA LYS A 6 8.84 0.73 8.06
C LYS A 6 8.39 0.63 6.61
N GLU A 7 7.58 1.57 6.14
CA GLU A 7 7.14 1.67 4.75
C GLU A 7 8.32 2.05 3.84
N ASP A 8 9.13 3.04 4.23
CA ASP A 8 10.32 3.43 3.45
C ASP A 8 11.32 2.28 3.30
N ALA A 9 11.54 1.52 4.37
CA ALA A 9 12.42 0.35 4.36
C ALA A 9 11.88 -0.76 3.45
N LEU A 10 10.58 -1.07 3.54
CA LEU A 10 9.94 -2.08 2.68
C LEU A 10 10.00 -1.70 1.20
N ILE A 11 9.68 -0.44 0.87
CA ILE A 11 9.73 0.03 -0.52
C ILE A 11 11.18 -0.04 -1.06
N ARG A 12 12.19 0.24 -0.23
CA ARG A 12 13.61 0.06 -0.62
C ARG A 12 14.07 -1.40 -0.71
N GLU A 13 13.41 -2.33 -0.02
CA GLU A 13 13.67 -3.77 -0.19
C GLU A 13 13.12 -4.26 -1.53
N ILE A 14 11.97 -3.73 -1.94
CA ILE A 14 11.31 -4.11 -3.20
C ILE A 14 11.92 -3.40 -4.41
N PHE A 15 12.38 -2.15 -4.26
CA PHE A 15 13.01 -1.37 -5.33
C PHE A 15 14.49 -1.20 -5.10
N GLU A 16 15.29 -1.28 -6.17
CA GLU A 16 16.73 -1.00 -6.11
C GLU A 16 17.04 0.39 -5.49
N PRO A 17 18.17 0.52 -4.76
CA PRO A 17 18.58 1.77 -4.14
C PRO A 17 18.64 2.93 -5.14
N GLY A 18 18.03 4.07 -4.79
CA GLY A 18 18.13 5.32 -5.56
C GLY A 18 16.97 5.60 -6.54
N ARG A 19 15.95 4.74 -6.62
CA ARG A 19 14.79 5.00 -7.48
C ARG A 19 14.00 6.23 -7.02
N LYS A 20 13.94 7.25 -7.88
CA LYS A 20 13.19 8.49 -7.64
C LYS A 20 11.69 8.19 -7.52
N GLY A 21 11.04 8.75 -6.50
CA GLY A 21 9.59 8.66 -6.33
C GLY A 21 9.08 7.57 -5.40
N THR A 22 9.97 6.70 -4.91
CA THR A 22 9.66 5.68 -3.89
C THR A 22 9.02 6.26 -2.64
N GLN A 23 9.39 7.50 -2.28
CA GLN A 23 8.75 8.24 -1.18
C GLN A 23 7.24 8.45 -1.39
N ALA A 24 6.77 8.68 -2.62
CA ALA A 24 5.34 8.85 -2.88
C ALA A 24 4.56 7.56 -2.63
N LEU A 25 5.12 6.42 -3.06
CA LEU A 25 4.54 5.11 -2.79
C LEU A 25 4.60 4.76 -1.29
N ALA A 26 5.73 5.01 -0.62
CA ALA A 26 5.87 4.78 0.82
C ALA A 26 4.87 5.62 1.63
N SER A 27 4.70 6.90 1.28
CA SER A 27 3.67 7.77 1.88
C SER A 27 2.25 7.25 1.62
N ALA A 28 1.96 6.76 0.41
CA ALA A 28 0.65 6.19 0.10
C ALA A 28 0.37 4.91 0.91
N VAL A 29 1.36 4.04 1.07
CA VAL A 29 1.26 2.82 1.90
C VAL A 29 1.03 3.18 3.36
N ARG A 30 1.73 4.21 3.88
CA ARG A 30 1.52 4.68 5.24
C ARG A 30 0.12 5.23 5.45
N GLU A 31 -0.36 6.08 4.53
CA GLU A 31 -1.70 6.67 4.64
C GLU A 31 -2.79 5.59 4.57
N ALA A 32 -2.64 4.61 3.69
CA ALA A 32 -3.54 3.46 3.65
C ALA A 32 -3.53 2.68 4.98
N GLY A 33 -2.35 2.46 5.57
CA GLY A 33 -2.24 1.81 6.88
C GLY A 33 -2.94 2.57 8.00
N LYS A 34 -2.84 3.91 8.01
CA LYS A 34 -3.56 4.77 8.95
C LYS A 34 -5.07 4.63 8.81
N LEU A 35 -5.60 4.76 7.60
CA LEU A 35 -7.03 4.61 7.31
C LEU A 35 -7.55 3.23 7.74
N LEU A 36 -6.83 2.16 7.38
CA LEU A 36 -7.24 0.78 7.67
C LEU A 36 -7.16 0.42 9.15
N PHE A 37 -6.07 0.77 9.84
CA PHE A 37 -5.75 0.18 11.15
C PHE A 37 -5.90 1.13 12.32
N GLU A 38 -5.78 2.45 12.09
CA GLU A 38 -5.95 3.47 13.13
C GLU A 38 -7.36 4.03 13.09
N GLU A 39 -7.82 4.45 11.91
CA GLU A 39 -9.15 5.02 11.68
C GLU A 39 -10.22 3.96 11.42
N ARG A 40 -9.80 2.71 11.16
CA ARG A 40 -10.68 1.54 10.98
C ARG A 40 -11.71 1.71 9.85
N VAL A 41 -11.34 2.46 8.81
CA VAL A 41 -12.14 2.58 7.59
C VAL A 41 -12.11 1.25 6.86
N ALA A 42 -13.28 0.79 6.40
CA ALA A 42 -13.39 -0.42 5.60
C ALA A 42 -12.56 -0.27 4.31
N MET A 43 -11.85 -1.32 3.90
CA MET A 43 -10.98 -1.23 2.72
C MET A 43 -11.76 -0.85 1.46
N ASP A 44 -12.99 -1.35 1.31
CA ASP A 44 -13.86 -1.06 0.17
C ASP A 44 -14.37 0.40 0.16
N ASP A 45 -14.37 1.06 1.31
CA ASP A 45 -14.77 2.47 1.44
C ASP A 45 -13.61 3.44 1.14
N ILE A 46 -12.36 2.96 1.07
CA ILE A 46 -11.19 3.79 0.81
C ILE A 46 -11.05 4.05 -0.70
N LEU A 47 -11.28 5.29 -1.10
CA LEU A 47 -11.06 5.78 -2.46
C LEU A 47 -9.68 6.40 -2.56
N VAL A 48 -8.70 5.67 -3.09
CA VAL A 48 -7.31 6.12 -3.19
C VAL A 48 -7.16 7.50 -3.86
N THR A 49 -8.01 7.82 -4.84
CA THR A 49 -8.01 9.11 -5.54
C THR A 49 -8.50 10.30 -4.70
N LYS A 50 -9.28 10.04 -3.65
CA LYS A 50 -9.84 11.07 -2.75
C LYS A 50 -9.15 11.08 -1.39
N ASP A 51 -8.89 9.90 -0.84
CA ASP A 51 -8.49 9.74 0.56
C ASP A 51 -6.97 9.62 0.71
N ILE A 52 -6.26 9.14 -0.30
CA ILE A 52 -4.80 8.91 -0.22
C ILE A 52 -4.02 9.92 -1.05
N TYR A 53 -4.22 9.96 -2.37
CA TYR A 53 -3.39 10.79 -3.26
C TYR A 53 -3.39 12.28 -2.90
N PRO A 54 -4.52 12.92 -2.51
CA PRO A 54 -4.51 14.31 -2.09
C PRO A 54 -3.73 14.54 -0.79
N VAL A 55 -3.77 13.61 0.16
CA VAL A 55 -3.01 13.69 1.42
C VAL A 55 -1.52 13.58 1.15
N VAL A 56 -1.11 12.57 0.38
CA VAL A 56 0.30 12.36 -0.02
C VAL A 56 0.83 13.56 -0.80
N ALA A 57 0.02 14.14 -1.68
CA ALA A 57 0.37 15.34 -2.43
C ALA A 57 0.65 16.54 -1.52
N ARG A 58 -0.19 16.78 -0.51
CA ARG A 58 0.05 17.81 0.51
C ARG A 58 1.31 17.54 1.32
N GLN A 59 1.52 16.31 1.76
CA GLN A 59 2.72 15.91 2.53
C GLN A 59 4.03 16.15 1.76
N LEU A 60 4.01 15.98 0.43
CA LEU A 60 5.18 16.11 -0.43
C LEU A 60 5.28 17.46 -1.15
N GLY A 61 4.34 18.37 -0.94
CA GLY A 61 4.29 19.67 -1.62
C GLY A 61 4.17 19.55 -3.15
N LYS A 62 3.41 18.56 -3.63
CA LYS A 62 3.26 18.23 -5.06
C LYS A 62 1.81 18.27 -5.52
N ASP A 63 1.62 18.30 -6.83
CA ASP A 63 0.30 18.17 -7.44
C ASP A 63 -0.27 16.74 -7.29
N SER A 64 -1.57 16.64 -6.98
CA SER A 64 -2.23 15.36 -6.72
C SER A 64 -2.32 14.45 -7.94
N ARG A 65 -2.51 15.00 -9.14
CA ARG A 65 -2.52 14.23 -10.39
C ARG A 65 -1.13 13.66 -10.68
N ASN A 66 -0.08 14.43 -10.41
CA ASN A 66 1.30 13.94 -10.52
C ASN A 66 1.60 12.82 -9.52
N ILE A 67 1.13 12.93 -8.28
CA ILE A 67 1.25 11.85 -7.27
C ILE A 67 0.50 10.59 -7.72
N ALA A 68 -0.75 10.71 -8.17
CA ALA A 68 -1.54 9.57 -8.64
C ALA A 68 -0.78 8.79 -9.72
N ARG A 69 -0.36 9.47 -10.79
CA ARG A 69 0.40 8.86 -11.90
C ARG A 69 1.74 8.27 -11.44
N GLN A 70 2.39 8.89 -10.46
CA GLN A 70 3.65 8.39 -9.92
C GLN A 70 3.45 7.10 -9.10
N VAL A 71 2.45 7.09 -8.22
CA VAL A 71 2.14 5.94 -7.38
C VAL A 71 1.63 4.78 -8.23
N GLU A 72 0.74 5.00 -9.19
CA GLU A 72 0.25 3.95 -10.10
C GLU A 72 1.37 3.30 -10.90
N ARG A 73 2.27 4.11 -11.49
CA ARG A 73 3.43 3.57 -12.22
C ARG A 73 4.35 2.76 -11.31
N LEU A 74 4.64 3.25 -10.12
CA LEU A 74 5.50 2.53 -9.18
C LEU A 74 4.82 1.26 -8.67
N ALA A 75 3.51 1.28 -8.43
CA ALA A 75 2.75 0.11 -8.02
C ALA A 75 2.75 -0.98 -9.11
N ASN A 76 2.57 -0.59 -10.38
CA ASN A 76 2.71 -1.51 -11.52
C ASN A 76 4.11 -2.11 -11.58
N GLN A 77 5.14 -1.27 -11.48
CA GLN A 77 6.53 -1.75 -11.46
C GLN A 77 6.84 -2.66 -10.26
N CYS A 78 6.20 -2.39 -9.11
CA CYS A 78 6.25 -3.24 -7.93
C CYS A 78 5.73 -4.63 -8.27
N TRP A 79 4.56 -4.70 -8.90
CA TRP A 79 3.90 -5.95 -9.28
C TRP A 79 4.67 -6.72 -10.37
N ASP A 80 5.12 -6.02 -11.41
CA ASP A 80 5.84 -6.61 -12.55
C ASP A 80 7.24 -7.09 -12.16
N GLY A 81 7.88 -6.40 -11.20
CA GLY A 81 9.22 -6.73 -10.72
C GLY A 81 9.26 -7.79 -9.62
N MET A 82 8.12 -8.14 -9.01
CA MET A 82 8.08 -9.18 -7.98
C MET A 82 8.12 -10.59 -8.60
N ASP A 83 9.02 -11.41 -8.07
CA ASP A 83 8.99 -12.87 -8.32
C ASP A 83 7.82 -13.55 -7.58
N GLU A 84 7.64 -14.85 -7.82
CA GLU A 84 6.57 -15.63 -7.20
C GLU A 84 6.71 -15.73 -5.67
N GLU A 85 7.93 -15.80 -5.15
CA GLU A 85 8.18 -15.87 -3.70
C GLU A 85 7.81 -14.56 -3.01
N GLN A 86 8.18 -13.42 -3.60
CA GLN A 86 7.84 -12.08 -3.14
C GLN A 86 6.33 -11.86 -3.21
N LYS A 87 5.67 -12.25 -4.32
CA LYS A 87 4.21 -12.20 -4.43
C LYS A 87 3.57 -13.03 -3.32
N LYS A 88 4.02 -14.26 -3.10
CA LYS A 88 3.53 -15.13 -2.02
C LYS A 88 3.76 -14.53 -0.63
N ARG A 89 4.90 -13.88 -0.39
CA ARG A 89 5.27 -13.25 0.88
C ARG A 89 4.38 -12.04 1.22
N TYR A 90 4.17 -11.14 0.26
CA TYR A 90 3.44 -9.88 0.49
C TYR A 90 1.93 -10.01 0.32
N ILE A 91 1.49 -10.93 -0.54
CA ILE A 91 0.07 -11.09 -0.89
C ILE A 91 -0.53 -12.28 -0.15
N GLY A 92 0.24 -13.34 0.08
CA GLY A 92 -0.22 -14.53 0.81
C GLY A 92 -0.87 -15.60 -0.07
N LYS A 93 -1.05 -15.34 -1.37
CA LYS A 93 -1.50 -16.33 -2.38
C LYS A 93 -0.89 -16.03 -3.75
N GLU A 94 -0.86 -17.03 -4.61
CA GLU A 94 -0.54 -16.84 -6.03
C GLU A 94 -1.71 -16.14 -6.72
N LEU A 95 -1.44 -14.95 -7.25
CA LEU A 95 -2.37 -14.19 -8.06
C LEU A 95 -1.87 -14.22 -9.50
N LYS A 96 -2.74 -14.66 -10.43
CA LYS A 96 -2.45 -14.62 -11.88
C LYS A 96 -2.38 -13.18 -12.38
N ASP A 97 -3.18 -12.29 -11.82
CA ASP A 97 -3.18 -10.87 -12.17
C ASP A 97 -3.60 -10.01 -10.97
N ILE A 98 -3.13 -8.77 -10.97
CA ILE A 98 -3.54 -7.73 -10.03
C ILE A 98 -4.81 -7.06 -10.56
N ARG A 99 -5.82 -6.91 -9.70
CA ARG A 99 -7.11 -6.33 -10.10
C ARG A 99 -6.98 -4.83 -10.40
N ALA A 100 -6.19 -4.09 -9.62
CA ALA A 100 -5.80 -2.73 -9.95
C ALA A 100 -4.45 -2.34 -9.30
N PRO A 101 -3.65 -1.45 -9.90
CA PRO A 101 -2.34 -1.03 -9.36
C PRO A 101 -2.44 -0.52 -7.91
N LYS A 102 -3.56 0.11 -7.57
CA LYS A 102 -3.85 0.58 -6.21
C LYS A 102 -3.85 -0.51 -5.15
N ASP A 103 -4.11 -1.77 -5.51
CA ASP A 103 -4.19 -2.88 -4.56
C ASP A 103 -2.83 -3.19 -3.93
N VAL A 104 -1.72 -2.91 -4.65
CA VAL A 104 -0.37 -3.00 -4.09
C VAL A 104 -0.22 -2.13 -2.84
N ILE A 105 -0.85 -0.95 -2.82
CA ILE A 105 -0.77 -0.04 -1.67
C ILE A 105 -1.32 -0.73 -0.42
N PHE A 106 -2.48 -1.39 -0.56
CA PHE A 106 -3.12 -2.10 0.54
C PHE A 106 -2.36 -3.38 0.92
N TYR A 107 -1.90 -4.18 -0.05
CA TYR A 107 -1.11 -5.39 0.23
C TYR A 107 0.15 -5.06 1.05
N LEU A 108 0.87 -4.02 0.64
CA LEU A 108 2.05 -3.58 1.37
C LEU A 108 1.69 -3.01 2.73
N ALA A 109 0.59 -2.26 2.89
CA ALA A 109 0.15 -1.75 4.19
C ALA A 109 -0.13 -2.90 5.19
N PHE A 110 -0.81 -3.96 4.75
CA PHE A 110 -1.03 -5.17 5.56
C PHE A 110 0.29 -5.85 5.94
N TYR A 111 1.21 -6.01 4.99
CA TYR A 111 2.51 -6.60 5.29
C TYR A 111 3.33 -5.75 6.26
N VAL A 112 3.28 -4.42 6.14
CA VAL A 112 3.92 -3.50 7.09
C VAL A 112 3.32 -3.63 8.50
N ARG A 113 2.02 -3.89 8.62
CA ARG A 113 1.34 -4.01 9.91
C ARG A 113 1.50 -5.37 10.59
N PHE A 114 1.35 -6.45 9.81
CA PHE A 114 1.21 -7.83 10.33
C PHE A 114 2.41 -8.73 10.02
N ARG A 115 3.34 -8.28 9.15
CA ARG A 115 4.46 -9.10 8.63
C ARG A 115 4.00 -10.41 7.98
N GLN A 116 2.76 -10.41 7.48
CA GLN A 116 2.11 -11.53 6.82
C GLN A 116 1.44 -11.03 5.56
N GLY A 117 1.34 -11.91 4.55
CA GLY A 117 0.70 -11.56 3.29
C GLY A 117 -0.79 -11.27 3.46
N PHE A 118 -1.29 -10.32 2.68
CA PHE A 118 -2.67 -9.81 2.74
C PHE A 118 -3.75 -10.90 2.95
N TYR A 119 -3.83 -11.89 2.07
CA TYR A 119 -4.88 -12.92 2.15
C TYR A 119 -4.73 -13.82 3.38
N ARG A 120 -3.50 -14.08 3.86
CA ARG A 120 -3.30 -14.84 5.11
C ARG A 120 -3.82 -14.08 6.33
N VAL A 121 -3.71 -12.74 6.31
CA VAL A 121 -4.30 -11.92 7.37
C VAL A 121 -5.82 -11.95 7.27
N LEU A 122 -6.37 -11.82 6.06
CA LEU A 122 -7.82 -11.88 5.85
C LEU A 122 -8.46 -13.22 6.18
N GLU A 123 -7.77 -14.34 5.96
CA GLU A 123 -8.24 -15.66 6.39
C GLU A 123 -8.40 -15.75 7.91
N LYS A 124 -7.53 -15.06 8.67
CA LYS A 124 -7.58 -15.03 10.13
C LYS A 124 -8.54 -13.97 10.67
N GLU A 125 -8.62 -12.83 9.99
CA GLU A 125 -9.35 -11.64 10.42
C GLU A 125 -10.13 -11.02 9.25
N PRO A 126 -11.19 -11.68 8.76
CA PRO A 126 -11.96 -11.18 7.61
C PRO A 126 -12.68 -9.86 7.90
N GLY A 127 -12.93 -9.55 9.19
CA GLY A 127 -13.53 -8.29 9.62
C GLY A 127 -12.73 -7.04 9.26
N LEU A 128 -11.44 -7.17 8.93
CA LEU A 128 -10.60 -6.04 8.48
C LEU A 128 -11.03 -5.46 7.13
N LEU A 129 -11.77 -6.22 6.31
CA LEU A 129 -12.32 -5.69 5.05
C LEU A 129 -13.53 -4.79 5.28
N PHE A 130 -14.33 -5.08 6.30
CA PHE A 130 -15.70 -4.57 6.42
C PHE A 130 -15.87 -3.37 7.36
N GLY A 131 -14.78 -2.84 7.92
CA GLY A 131 -14.84 -1.78 8.92
C GLY A 131 -15.65 -2.18 10.16
N LYS A 132 -15.74 -1.33 11.18
CA LYS A 132 -16.71 -1.56 12.25
C LYS A 132 -18.12 -1.36 11.65
N ARG A 133 -18.87 -2.44 11.47
CA ARG A 133 -20.34 -2.35 11.50
C ARG A 133 -20.71 -2.09 12.95
N ASP A 134 -20.91 -0.82 13.30
CA ASP A 134 -21.51 -0.48 14.58
C ASP A 134 -22.87 -1.22 14.66
N SER A 135 -23.01 -2.07 15.67
CA SER A 135 -24.28 -2.65 16.12
C SER A 135 -24.81 -1.80 17.27
#